data_AF-A0A9E3WNM0-F1
#
_entry.id   AF-A0A9E3WNM0-F1
#
_cell.length_a   1.000
_cell.length_b   1.000
_cell.length_c   1.000
_cell.angle_alpha   90.00
_cell.angle_beta   90.00
_cell.angle_gamma   90.00
#
_symmetry.space_group_name_H-M   'P 1'
#
loop_
_entity.id
_entity.type
_entity.pdbx_description
1 polymer ?
#
loop_
_entity_poly.entity_id
_entity_poly.type
_entity_poly.pdbx_seq_one_letter_code
_entity_poly.pdbx_strand_id
1 'polypeptide(L)'
;LAEAVTYFGNNQSRMDYPRYRREGLPMTSAHMESLVKEVGYRVKGSEKFWDDGPPAEAILQIRTAALSDDDRLKRHMHSRPGNPFRPNVKCRPATAA
;
A
#
# COMPACT_ATOMS: atom_id res chain seq x y z
N LEU A 1 8.37 -27.98 -7.86
CA LEU A 1 8.91 -28.20 -9.22
C LEU A 1 7.80 -28.18 -10.28
N ALA A 2 6.74 -28.97 -10.14
CA ALA A 2 5.61 -28.99 -11.08
C ALA A 2 4.99 -27.59 -11.31
N GLU A 3 4.77 -26.82 -10.23
CA GLU A 3 4.21 -25.46 -10.31
C GLU A 3 5.09 -24.49 -11.14
N ALA A 4 6.41 -24.54 -10.94
CA ALA A 4 7.36 -23.72 -11.70
C ALA A 4 7.32 -24.07 -13.19
N VAL A 5 7.26 -25.36 -13.53
CA VAL A 5 7.14 -25.81 -14.93
C VAL A 5 5.84 -25.31 -15.56
N THR A 6 4.71 -25.42 -14.86
CA THR A 6 3.42 -24.88 -15.32
C THR A 6 3.48 -23.37 -15.52
N TYR A 7 4.07 -22.63 -14.58
CA TYR A 7 4.21 -21.18 -14.67
C TYR A 7 5.03 -20.76 -15.91
N PHE A 8 6.20 -21.36 -16.12
CA PHE A 8 7.03 -21.04 -17.27
C PHE A 8 6.39 -21.49 -18.59
N GLY A 9 5.68 -22.63 -18.60
CA GLY A 9 4.89 -23.06 -19.75
C GLY A 9 3.82 -22.04 -20.14
N ASN A 10 3.03 -21.58 -19.17
CA ASN A 10 1.96 -20.60 -19.40
C ASN A 10 2.48 -19.23 -19.85
N ASN A 11 3.72 -18.87 -19.48
CA ASN A 11 4.31 -17.56 -19.78
C ASN A 11 5.34 -17.60 -20.92
N GLN A 12 5.49 -18.73 -21.62
CA GLN A 12 6.52 -18.89 -22.66
C GLN A 12 6.41 -17.82 -23.78
N SER A 13 5.19 -17.43 -24.14
CA SER A 13 4.95 -16.37 -25.14
C SER A 13 5.51 -14.99 -24.74
N ARG A 14 5.74 -14.78 -23.44
CA ARG A 14 6.32 -13.55 -22.88
C ARG A 14 7.83 -13.63 -22.72
N MET A 15 8.48 -14.74 -23.08
CA MET A 15 9.91 -15.00 -22.88
C MET A 15 10.74 -14.82 -24.16
N ASP A 16 10.37 -13.89 -25.05
CA ASP A 16 11.15 -13.55 -26.26
C ASP A 16 12.38 -12.69 -25.94
N TYR A 17 13.30 -13.24 -25.15
CA TYR A 17 14.53 -12.57 -24.72
C TYR A 17 15.43 -12.09 -25.88
N PRO A 18 15.57 -12.82 -27.00
CA PRO A 18 16.36 -12.35 -28.13
C PRO A 18 15.82 -11.05 -28.73
N ARG A 19 14.50 -10.91 -28.86
CA ARG A 19 13.88 -9.66 -29.33
C ARG A 19 14.07 -8.55 -28.30
N TYR A 20 13.79 -8.81 -27.02
CA TYR A 20 13.96 -7.81 -25.95
C TYR A 20 15.38 -7.24 -25.90
N ARG A 21 16.40 -8.10 -26.08
CA ARG A 21 17.80 -7.66 -26.13
C ARG A 21 18.08 -6.78 -27.34
N ARG A 22 17.55 -7.11 -28.53
CA ARG A 22 17.70 -6.29 -29.75
C ARG A 22 17.01 -4.93 -29.61
N GLU A 23 15.87 -4.88 -28.93
CA GLU A 23 15.11 -3.66 -28.66
C GLU A 23 15.70 -2.83 -27.50
N GLY A 24 16.74 -3.32 -26.81
CA GLY A 24 17.34 -2.64 -25.67
C GLY A 24 16.46 -2.63 -24.41
N LEU A 25 15.48 -3.53 -24.33
CA LEU A 25 14.59 -3.63 -23.18
C LEU A 25 15.33 -4.18 -21.95
N PRO A 26 15.02 -3.68 -20.73
CA PRO A 26 15.61 -4.21 -19.51
C PRO A 26 15.27 -5.69 -19.31
N MET A 27 16.30 -6.55 -19.28
CA MET A 27 16.14 -7.98 -18.98
C MET A 27 16.25 -8.29 -17.47
N THR A 28 16.56 -7.27 -16.65
CA THR A 28 16.74 -7.40 -15.20
C THR A 28 15.49 -6.92 -14.46
N SER A 29 15.10 -7.64 -13.41
CA SER A 29 14.06 -7.22 -12.47
C SER A 29 14.55 -6.15 -11.49
N ALA A 30 15.85 -5.85 -11.43
CA ALA A 30 16.44 -4.95 -10.44
C ALA A 30 15.76 -3.57 -10.39
N HIS A 31 15.40 -3.00 -11.54
CA HIS A 31 14.70 -1.72 -11.58
C HIS A 31 13.31 -1.78 -10.94
N MET A 32 12.56 -2.85 -11.24
CA MET A 32 11.23 -3.07 -10.65
C MET A 32 11.33 -3.38 -9.17
N GLU A 33 12.25 -4.24 -8.76
CA GLU A 33 12.47 -4.61 -7.36
C GLU A 33 12.89 -3.41 -6.52
N SER A 34 13.79 -2.56 -7.02
CA SER A 34 14.18 -1.32 -6.34
C SER A 34 13.02 -0.35 -6.22
N LEU A 35 12.20 -0.19 -7.27
CA LEU A 35 11.02 0.67 -7.22
C LEU A 35 10.00 0.17 -6.18
N VAL A 36 9.71 -1.14 -6.17
CA VAL A 36 8.81 -1.76 -5.20
C VAL A 36 9.33 -1.57 -3.77
N LYS A 37 10.64 -1.66 -3.56
CA LYS A 37 11.28 -1.39 -2.26
C LYS A 37 11.12 0.07 -1.83
N GLU A 38 11.37 1.03 -2.72
CA GLU A 38 11.20 2.45 -2.45
C GLU A 38 9.75 2.81 -2.09
N VAL A 39 8.79 2.31 -2.87
CA VAL A 39 7.36 2.51 -2.58
C VAL A 39 6.98 1.86 -1.26
N GLY A 40 7.40 0.62 -1.02
CA GLY A 40 7.16 -0.07 0.25
C GLY A 40 7.74 0.69 1.45
N TYR A 41 8.97 1.20 1.32
CA TYR A 41 9.61 2.00 2.35
C TYR A 41 8.81 3.28 2.66
N ARG A 42 8.37 4.00 1.63
CA ARG A 42 7.58 5.23 1.80
C ARG A 42 6.21 4.97 2.40
N VAL A 43 5.54 3.88 2.01
CA VAL A 43 4.17 3.62 2.43
C VAL A 43 4.13 3.02 3.83
N LYS A 44 4.81 1.88 4.07
CA LYS A 44 4.76 1.12 5.33
C LYS A 44 6.04 1.24 6.18
N GLY A 45 7.20 1.44 5.55
CA GLY A 45 8.53 1.40 6.20
C GLY A 45 9.26 0.06 6.00
N SER A 46 10.46 -0.04 6.58
CA SER A 46 11.27 -1.26 6.56
C SER A 46 10.62 -2.39 7.37
N GLU A 47 10.92 -3.65 7.03
CA GLU A 47 10.57 -4.88 7.79
C GLU A 47 9.08 -5.16 8.05
N LYS A 48 8.17 -4.36 7.51
CA LYS A 48 6.73 -4.64 7.57
C LYS A 48 6.29 -5.48 6.37
N PHE A 49 5.39 -6.42 6.56
CA PHE A 49 4.76 -7.15 5.45
C PHE A 49 3.34 -6.61 5.25
N TRP A 50 2.85 -6.67 4.01
CA TRP A 50 1.44 -6.41 3.76
C TRP A 50 0.66 -7.62 4.26
N ASP A 51 -0.43 -7.36 4.97
CA ASP A 51 -1.48 -8.35 5.10
C ASP A 51 -2.46 -8.17 3.94
N ASP A 52 -3.07 -9.26 3.48
CA ASP A 52 -4.16 -9.19 2.49
C ASP A 52 -5.48 -8.72 3.15
N GLY A 53 -5.38 -8.05 4.30
CA GLY A 53 -6.47 -7.70 5.18
C GLY A 53 -6.80 -6.20 5.19
N PRO A 54 -7.82 -5.82 5.98
CA PRO A 54 -8.18 -4.43 6.21
C PRO A 54 -7.03 -3.47 6.61
N PRO A 55 -5.97 -3.91 7.33
CA PRO A 55 -4.89 -3.01 7.75
C PRO A 55 -4.07 -2.41 6.60
N ALA A 56 -3.79 -3.17 5.54
CA ALA A 56 -3.10 -2.66 4.36
C ALA A 56 -3.85 -1.49 3.70
N GLU A 57 -5.15 -1.69 3.46
CA GLU A 57 -6.05 -0.68 2.88
C GLU A 57 -6.15 0.56 3.78
N ALA A 58 -6.23 0.38 5.10
CA ALA A 58 -6.27 1.50 6.05
C ALA A 58 -5.01 2.39 5.96
N ILE A 59 -3.82 1.79 5.81
CA ILE A 59 -2.57 2.54 5.64
C ILE A 59 -2.59 3.32 4.32
N LEU A 60 -3.06 2.71 3.23
CA LEU A 60 -3.19 3.39 1.93
C LEU A 60 -4.15 4.57 2.01
N GLN A 61 -5.30 4.42 2.69
CA GLN A 61 -6.25 5.52 2.89
C GLN A 61 -5.64 6.67 3.69
N ILE A 62 -4.89 6.38 4.77
CA ILE A 62 -4.21 7.40 5.56
C ILE A 62 -3.16 8.13 4.70
N ARG A 63 -2.33 7.40 3.96
CA ARG A 63 -1.30 7.99 3.09
C ARG A 63 -1.93 8.84 1.98
N THR A 64 -2.99 8.34 1.34
CA THR A 64 -3.73 9.06 0.31
C THR A 64 -4.32 10.34 0.86
N ALA A 65 -4.96 10.27 2.03
CA ALA A 65 -5.55 11.44 2.68
C ALA A 65 -4.51 12.47 3.14
N ALA A 66 -3.28 12.04 3.46
CA ALA A 66 -2.18 12.93 3.82
C ALA A 66 -1.51 13.61 2.60
N LEU A 67 -1.49 12.94 1.45
CA LEU A 67 -0.93 13.46 0.20
C LEU A 67 -1.94 14.26 -0.64
N SER A 68 -3.22 14.20 -0.28
CA SER A 68 -4.29 14.91 -1.00
C SER A 68 -4.49 16.31 -0.45
N ASP A 69 -4.63 17.28 -1.35
CA ASP A 69 -4.89 18.69 -1.02
C ASP A 69 -6.38 18.99 -0.77
N ASP A 70 -7.13 18.06 -0.15
CA ASP A 70 -8.58 18.17 0.05
C ASP A 70 -9.00 18.28 1.53
N ASP A 71 -8.02 18.50 2.41
CA ASP A 71 -8.16 18.64 3.86
C ASP A 71 -8.92 17.48 4.53
N ARG A 72 -9.14 16.35 3.84
CA ARG A 72 -10.01 15.27 4.34
C ARG A 72 -9.47 14.68 5.64
N LEU A 73 -8.14 14.50 5.73
CA LEU A 73 -7.49 13.97 6.90
C LEU A 73 -7.62 14.93 8.08
N LYS A 74 -7.40 16.23 7.83
CA LYS A 74 -7.51 17.28 8.84
C LYS A 74 -8.93 17.35 9.40
N ARG A 75 -9.95 17.40 8.53
CA ARG A 75 -11.37 17.37 8.94
C ARG A 75 -11.68 16.14 9.78
N HIS A 76 -11.28 14.96 9.32
CA HIS A 76 -11.48 13.72 10.07
C HIS A 76 -10.82 13.76 11.45
N MET A 77 -9.57 14.25 11.56
CA MET A 77 -8.88 14.36 12.85
C MET A 77 -9.53 15.34 13.81
N HIS A 78 -10.19 16.39 13.32
CA HIS A 78 -10.95 17.34 14.14
C HIS A 78 -12.32 16.79 14.59
N SER A 79 -13.02 16.04 13.74
CA SER A 79 -14.38 15.57 14.01
C SER A 79 -14.44 14.15 14.56
N ARG A 80 -13.33 13.40 14.57
CA ARG A 80 -13.33 12.01 15.03
C ARG A 80 -13.78 11.94 16.50
N PRO A 81 -14.65 10.99 16.85
CA PRO A 81 -14.95 10.74 18.25
C PRO A 81 -13.65 10.32 18.94
N GLY A 82 -13.24 11.06 19.96
CA GLY A 82 -12.10 10.67 20.79
C GLY A 82 -12.32 9.28 21.37
N ASN A 83 -11.25 8.52 21.58
CA ASN A 83 -11.36 7.24 22.31
C ASN A 83 -11.96 7.53 23.69
N PRO A 84 -13.10 6.92 24.07
CA PRO A 84 -13.82 7.20 25.32
C PRO A 84 -12.96 7.01 26.58
N PHE A 85 -11.85 6.27 26.48
CA PHE A 85 -10.91 6.02 27.56
C PHE A 85 -9.70 6.98 27.57
N ARG A 86 -9.72 8.07 26.80
CA ARG A 86 -8.68 9.11 26.87
C ARG A 86 -9.05 10.16 27.93
N PRO A 87 -8.08 10.65 28.74
CA PRO A 87 -8.34 11.61 29.80
C PRO A 87 -8.97 12.94 29.33
N ASN A 88 -8.90 13.27 28.04
CA ASN A 88 -9.35 14.54 27.46
C ASN A 88 -10.63 14.43 26.61
N VAL A 89 -11.44 13.39 26.77
CA VAL A 89 -12.75 13.34 26.09
C VAL A 89 -13.69 14.33 26.75
N LYS A 90 -14.15 15.34 26.00
CA LYS A 90 -15.22 16.23 26.45
C LYS A 90 -16.46 15.37 26.69
N CYS A 91 -16.89 15.26 27.95
CA CYS A 91 -18.14 14.62 28.33
C CYS A 91 -19.28 15.26 27.52
N ARG A 92 -19.96 14.48 26.68
CA ARG A 92 -21.12 14.98 25.94
C ARG A 92 -22.28 14.98 26.94
N PRO A 93 -22.89 16.14 27.26
CA PRO A 93 -24.02 16.15 28.20
C PRO A 93 -25.12 15.27 27.61
N ALA A 94 -25.60 14.32 28.42
CA ALA A 94 -26.73 13.49 28.05
C ALA A 94 -27.91 14.42 27.77
N THR A 95 -28.45 14.36 26.56
CA THR A 95 -29.73 14.99 26.24
C THR A 95 -30.76 14.32 27.13
N ALA A 96 -31.22 15.04 28.16
CA ALA A 96 -32.33 14.61 28.99
C ALA A 96 -33.59 14.50 28.12
N ALA A 97 -34.25 13.35 28.20
CA ALA A 97 -35.60 13.14 27.70
C ALA A 97 -36.61 13.49 28.80
#